data_AF-A0A958L7T3-F1
#
_entry.id   AF-A0A958L7T3-F1
#
_cell.length_a   1.000
_cell.length_b   1.000
_cell.length_c   1.000
_cell.angle_alpha   90.00
_cell.angle_beta   90.00
_cell.angle_gamma   90.00
#
_symmetry.space_group_name_H-M   'P 1'
#
loop_
_entity.id
_entity.type
_entity.pdbx_description
1 polymer ?
#
loop_
_entity_poly.entity_id
_entity_poly.type
_entity_poly.pdbx_seq_one_letter_code
_entity_poly.pdbx_strand_id
1 'polypeptide(L)'
;KENNFFPEESTIRFVVTKYEDDGVAKGTLFHPYIDDLITLPLDRLLFLQKIDIILNLPKIAKPRFLFLQALNKDIELSKKTRLEKFNDLSISISNPIALKPGLASTFFFSFPGEDTPLRVVTKSSDCIKHPDDPTLFVANFDYFGIDRNSHLRIKGYLRKISEYKEIISHDDEDFIFHPENIFLTDDQKRIKNVVILDSDEQNRKQIKNSILENMHQVTVVDDSSYYVFEKKHLLSDEEEAVPLREHEIYDKKIVWKIDAKNFDLVEVINPPKEGDIICGYPAGDFFSGPKEWKFIFSEGITQDLIIENLQSLKISEEKDVLVDLRHQDKTERLAQLSLHYDHNKIEMCVMPPSPDALKGDILEAIDAFVMDVRMIPSEFEEWYKEVNKRIAQKKLNASNKPVSIIAFSDAKDMNEELFSSLLQKKITTLLMKPVDSKAICYHLSKALDNNFTRYNPENLGTYHVHWPAYVAKKVTLVAISEYGCIVESKRPLRIGTTVFLHGFIYENAPGQNLCARMYACEEDTQNHGVFKCYFTYFGINEHFLKYTRTWIRENYASQKNLEG
;
A
#
# COMPACT_ATOMS: atom_id res chain seq x y z
N LYS A 1 -50.88 37.80 -28.36
CA LYS A 1 -49.41 37.54 -28.42
C LYS A 1 -49.01 37.13 -27.01
N GLU A 2 -48.88 35.83 -26.77
CA GLU A 2 -48.31 35.33 -25.52
C GLU A 2 -46.84 35.77 -25.50
N ASN A 3 -46.47 36.58 -24.51
CA ASN A 3 -45.09 36.94 -24.30
C ASN A 3 -44.37 35.67 -23.85
N ASN A 4 -43.58 35.09 -24.75
CA ASN A 4 -42.70 33.99 -24.40
C ASN A 4 -41.56 34.60 -23.57
N PHE A 5 -41.72 34.62 -22.25
CA PHE A 5 -40.75 35.22 -21.32
C PHE A 5 -39.44 34.41 -21.21
N PHE A 6 -39.40 33.22 -21.84
CA PHE A 6 -38.25 32.32 -21.81
C PHE A 6 -37.81 32.04 -23.26
N PRO A 7 -36.57 32.42 -23.65
CA PRO A 7 -35.93 31.90 -24.85
C PRO A 7 -35.95 30.36 -24.84
N GLU A 8 -36.13 29.71 -25.99
CA GLU A 8 -36.17 28.24 -26.11
C GLU A 8 -34.89 27.55 -25.60
N GLU A 9 -33.78 28.29 -25.51
CA GLU A 9 -32.49 27.82 -24.99
C GLU A 9 -32.24 28.16 -23.51
N SER A 10 -33.15 28.89 -22.85
CA SER A 10 -32.98 29.32 -21.46
C SER A 10 -33.45 28.24 -20.48
N THR A 11 -32.51 27.68 -19.73
CA THR A 11 -32.81 26.78 -18.61
C THR A 11 -33.01 27.60 -17.35
N ILE A 12 -34.13 27.38 -16.65
CA ILE A 12 -34.36 27.97 -15.33
C ILE A 12 -33.26 27.47 -14.39
N ARG A 13 -32.58 28.42 -13.74
CA ARG A 13 -31.52 28.16 -12.76
C ARG A 13 -32.08 28.26 -11.35
N PHE A 14 -31.72 27.32 -10.49
CA PHE A 14 -32.21 27.30 -9.12
C PHE A 14 -31.05 27.48 -8.15
N VAL A 15 -31.14 28.53 -7.34
CA VAL A 15 -30.25 28.77 -6.21
C VAL A 15 -31.07 28.68 -4.94
N VAL A 16 -30.65 27.83 -4.02
CA VAL A 16 -31.32 27.67 -2.73
C VAL A 16 -30.53 28.45 -1.68
N THR A 17 -31.25 29.12 -0.79
CA THR A 17 -30.67 29.77 0.39
C THR A 17 -31.14 29.06 1.65
N LYS A 18 -30.28 29.05 2.67
CA LYS A 18 -30.52 28.25 3.88
C LYS A 18 -29.71 28.78 5.07
N TYR A 19 -30.26 28.78 6.28
CA TYR A 19 -29.49 29.05 7.49
C TYR A 19 -28.57 27.87 7.85
N GLU A 20 -27.40 28.13 8.42
CA GLU A 20 -26.44 27.07 8.77
C GLU A 20 -26.97 26.16 9.88
N ASP A 21 -27.70 26.72 10.85
CA ASP A 21 -28.13 26.05 12.08
C ASP A 21 -29.60 25.59 12.07
N ASP A 22 -30.21 25.42 10.91
CA ASP A 22 -31.64 25.05 10.81
C ASP A 22 -31.93 23.56 11.07
N GLY A 23 -30.90 22.77 11.41
CA GLY A 23 -31.02 21.35 11.72
C GLY A 23 -31.22 20.41 10.53
N VAL A 24 -31.32 20.94 9.29
CA VAL A 24 -31.47 20.10 8.09
C VAL A 24 -30.09 19.70 7.56
N ALA A 25 -29.88 18.44 7.18
CA ALA A 25 -28.59 18.06 6.57
C ALA A 25 -28.45 18.68 5.17
N LYS A 26 -27.30 19.29 4.84
CA LYS A 26 -27.05 19.88 3.49
C LYS A 26 -27.29 18.91 2.34
N GLY A 27 -27.08 17.61 2.60
CA GLY A 27 -27.25 16.58 1.59
C GLY A 27 -28.68 16.33 1.12
N THR A 28 -29.71 16.81 1.84
CA THR A 28 -31.11 16.72 1.37
C THR A 28 -31.40 17.64 0.19
N LEU A 29 -30.54 18.65 -0.03
CA LEU A 29 -30.67 19.63 -1.12
C LEU A 29 -29.80 19.28 -2.33
N PHE A 30 -29.19 18.09 -2.35
CA PHE A 30 -28.48 17.61 -3.53
C PHE A 30 -29.48 17.20 -4.61
N HIS A 31 -29.81 18.14 -5.49
CA HIS A 31 -30.70 17.91 -6.61
C HIS A 31 -30.03 18.26 -7.95
N PRO A 32 -30.25 17.47 -9.03
CA PRO A 32 -29.74 17.79 -10.37
C PRO A 32 -30.18 19.17 -10.89
N TYR A 33 -31.33 19.68 -10.45
CA TYR A 33 -31.84 21.01 -10.85
C TYR A 33 -31.39 22.18 -9.97
N ILE A 34 -30.78 21.93 -8.81
CA ILE A 34 -30.27 23.02 -7.94
C ILE A 34 -28.84 23.32 -8.36
N ASP A 35 -28.56 24.49 -8.92
CA ASP A 35 -27.22 24.87 -9.34
C ASP A 35 -26.29 25.18 -8.15
N ASP A 36 -26.82 25.75 -7.07
CA ASP A 36 -26.03 26.07 -5.87
C ASP A 36 -26.87 26.18 -4.59
N LEU A 37 -26.20 26.03 -3.44
CA LEU A 37 -26.71 26.28 -2.10
C LEU A 37 -25.84 27.37 -1.45
N ILE A 38 -26.48 28.46 -1.02
CA ILE A 38 -25.82 29.59 -0.37
C ILE A 38 -26.33 29.70 1.07
N THR A 39 -25.41 29.69 2.03
CA THR A 39 -25.77 29.81 3.44
C THR A 39 -26.09 31.26 3.81
N LEU A 40 -27.02 31.43 4.74
CA LEU A 40 -27.38 32.71 5.36
C LEU A 40 -26.65 32.88 6.70
N PRO A 41 -26.21 34.09 7.06
CA PRO A 41 -26.41 35.37 6.34
C PRO A 41 -25.55 35.48 5.07
N LEU A 42 -26.07 36.19 4.06
CA LEU A 42 -25.37 36.33 2.77
C LEU A 42 -24.08 37.14 2.92
N ASP A 43 -22.96 36.52 2.57
CA ASP A 43 -21.76 37.28 2.21
C ASP A 43 -21.94 37.88 0.82
N ARG A 44 -21.92 39.22 0.74
CA ARG A 44 -22.23 39.96 -0.49
C ARG A 44 -21.31 39.58 -1.65
N LEU A 45 -20.00 39.48 -1.43
CA LEU A 45 -19.04 39.22 -2.51
C LEU A 45 -19.12 37.77 -2.99
N LEU A 46 -19.24 36.84 -2.05
CA LEU A 46 -19.46 35.43 -2.36
C LEU A 46 -20.76 35.21 -3.13
N PHE A 47 -21.86 35.84 -2.70
CA PHE A 47 -23.15 35.77 -3.37
C PHE A 47 -23.06 36.31 -4.80
N LEU A 48 -22.51 37.52 -4.99
CA LEU A 48 -22.36 38.12 -6.31
C LEU A 48 -21.50 37.25 -7.24
N GLN A 49 -20.40 36.66 -6.72
CA GLN A 49 -19.55 35.78 -7.52
C GLN A 49 -20.25 34.49 -7.94
N LYS A 50 -21.02 33.87 -7.04
CA LYS A 50 -21.78 32.65 -7.34
C LYS A 50 -22.90 32.92 -8.35
N ILE A 51 -23.64 34.02 -8.19
CA ILE A 51 -24.69 34.41 -9.15
C ILE A 51 -24.09 34.72 -10.52
N ASP A 52 -22.96 35.42 -10.60
CA ASP A 52 -22.26 35.68 -11.87
C ASP A 52 -21.86 34.37 -12.56
N ILE A 53 -21.35 33.36 -11.83
CA ILE A 53 -21.06 32.04 -12.40
C ILE A 53 -22.32 31.41 -12.97
N ILE A 54 -23.41 31.36 -12.20
CA ILE A 54 -24.65 30.68 -12.57
C ILE A 54 -25.31 31.34 -13.80
N LEU A 55 -25.31 32.67 -13.87
CA LEU A 55 -25.87 33.42 -14.99
C LEU A 55 -25.06 33.25 -16.29
N ASN A 56 -23.78 32.89 -16.21
CA ASN A 56 -22.92 32.66 -17.37
C ASN A 56 -22.89 31.19 -17.84
N LEU A 57 -23.51 30.26 -17.11
CA LEU A 57 -23.55 28.84 -17.52
C LEU A 57 -24.24 28.67 -18.88
N PRO A 58 -23.72 27.79 -19.76
CA PRO A 58 -22.68 26.77 -19.49
C PRO A 58 -21.23 27.25 -19.70
N LYS A 59 -21.00 28.55 -19.94
CA LYS A 59 -19.65 29.07 -20.19
C LYS A 59 -18.85 29.14 -18.89
N ILE A 60 -17.53 28.97 -18.99
CA ILE A 60 -16.62 29.20 -17.87
C ILE A 60 -16.65 30.69 -17.53
N ALA A 61 -17.14 31.01 -16.33
CA ALA A 61 -17.10 32.37 -15.82
C ALA A 61 -15.70 32.69 -15.28
N LYS A 62 -15.15 33.83 -15.68
CA LYS A 62 -13.94 34.38 -15.06
C LYS A 62 -14.33 35.06 -13.75
N PRO A 63 -13.58 34.85 -12.65
CA PRO A 63 -13.86 35.54 -11.40
C PRO A 63 -13.80 37.07 -11.58
N ARG A 64 -14.79 37.79 -11.05
CA ARG A 64 -14.90 39.26 -11.13
C ARG A 64 -14.86 39.93 -9.76
N PHE A 65 -15.29 39.22 -8.71
CA PHE A 65 -15.45 39.76 -7.36
C PHE A 65 -14.46 39.15 -6.38
N LEU A 66 -14.11 37.88 -6.54
CA LEU A 66 -13.25 37.14 -5.63
C LEU A 66 -11.98 36.67 -6.33
N PHE A 67 -10.86 36.73 -5.61
CA PHE A 67 -9.56 36.33 -6.15
C PHE A 67 -9.45 34.80 -6.28
N LEU A 68 -8.73 34.34 -7.30
CA LEU A 68 -8.43 32.93 -7.52
C LEU A 68 -6.91 32.74 -7.40
N GLN A 69 -6.49 32.06 -6.33
CA GLN A 69 -5.09 31.80 -6.03
C GLN A 69 -4.62 30.54 -6.76
N ALA A 70 -3.59 30.66 -7.59
CA ALA A 70 -2.94 29.52 -8.24
C ALA A 70 -2.11 28.70 -7.23
N LEU A 71 -2.15 27.38 -7.38
CA LEU A 71 -1.53 26.37 -6.52
C LEU A 71 -1.12 25.15 -7.33
N ASN A 72 -0.29 24.31 -6.71
CA ASN A 72 -0.04 22.94 -7.16
C ASN A 72 0.08 22.06 -5.90
N LYS A 73 -1.05 21.50 -5.47
CA LYS A 73 -1.15 20.67 -4.26
C LYS A 73 -2.01 19.45 -4.54
N ASP A 74 -1.62 18.30 -4.02
CA ASP A 74 -2.45 17.10 -4.12
C ASP A 74 -3.55 17.13 -3.05
N ILE A 75 -4.76 16.79 -3.48
CA ILE A 75 -5.94 16.63 -2.63
C ILE A 75 -6.69 15.36 -3.04
N GLU A 76 -7.72 15.00 -2.29
CA GLU A 76 -8.55 13.84 -2.59
C GLU A 76 -9.97 14.27 -2.99
N LEU A 77 -10.40 13.82 -4.17
CA LEU A 77 -11.72 14.07 -4.74
C LEU A 77 -12.56 12.81 -4.61
N SER A 78 -13.70 12.91 -3.93
CA SER A 78 -14.53 11.75 -3.63
C SER A 78 -15.97 11.87 -4.09
N LYS A 79 -16.62 10.71 -4.23
CA LYS A 79 -18.07 10.59 -4.41
C LYS A 79 -18.68 9.87 -3.23
N LYS A 80 -19.86 10.33 -2.82
CA LYS A 80 -20.65 9.67 -1.78
C LYS A 80 -21.13 8.31 -2.27
N THR A 81 -20.97 7.30 -1.42
CA THR A 81 -21.45 5.93 -1.56
C THR A 81 -22.06 5.48 -0.22
N ARG A 82 -22.44 4.20 -0.13
CA ARG A 82 -22.96 3.58 1.09
C ARG A 82 -22.15 2.34 1.43
N LEU A 83 -21.74 2.22 2.69
CA LEU A 83 -21.23 0.97 3.23
C LEU A 83 -22.41 0.02 3.46
N GLU A 84 -22.22 -1.25 3.14
CA GLU A 84 -23.17 -2.33 3.41
C GLU A 84 -22.68 -3.29 4.47
N LYS A 85 -21.37 -3.58 4.46
CA LYS A 85 -20.72 -4.54 5.33
C LYS A 85 -19.42 -3.96 5.84
N PHE A 86 -19.09 -4.29 7.08
CA PHE A 86 -17.96 -3.72 7.78
C PHE A 86 -17.41 -4.74 8.80
N ASN A 87 -16.10 -4.96 8.79
CA ASN A 87 -15.37 -5.66 9.84
C ASN A 87 -13.96 -5.03 10.01
N ASP A 88 -13.11 -5.66 10.80
CA ASP A 88 -11.77 -5.18 11.11
C ASP A 88 -10.70 -5.43 10.02
N LEU A 89 -11.03 -6.17 8.96
CA LEU A 89 -10.14 -6.49 7.84
C LEU A 89 -10.64 -5.98 6.48
N SER A 90 -11.94 -5.72 6.33
CA SER A 90 -12.55 -5.33 5.08
C SER A 90 -13.83 -4.50 5.23
N ILE A 91 -14.21 -3.86 4.13
CA ILE A 91 -15.47 -3.14 3.93
C ILE A 91 -16.13 -3.56 2.63
N SER A 92 -17.45 -3.38 2.54
CA SER A 92 -18.18 -3.59 1.28
C SER A 92 -19.12 -2.43 0.98
N ILE A 93 -19.29 -2.15 -0.31
CA ILE A 93 -20.23 -1.15 -0.82
C ILE A 93 -21.12 -1.73 -1.91
N SER A 94 -22.32 -1.17 -2.05
CA SER A 94 -23.10 -1.33 -3.28
C SER A 94 -22.47 -0.48 -4.39
N ASN A 95 -22.30 -1.07 -5.57
CA ASN A 95 -21.83 -0.38 -6.75
C ASN A 95 -22.65 -0.82 -7.97
N PRO A 96 -23.10 0.10 -8.84
CA PRO A 96 -23.87 -0.27 -10.04
C PRO A 96 -23.05 -0.99 -11.12
N ILE A 97 -21.73 -1.11 -10.92
CA ILE A 97 -20.80 -1.69 -11.89
C ILE A 97 -19.94 -2.72 -11.19
N ALA A 98 -19.74 -3.88 -11.81
CA ALA A 98 -18.79 -4.87 -11.32
C ALA A 98 -17.37 -4.29 -11.31
N LEU A 99 -16.71 -4.32 -10.15
CA LEU A 99 -15.32 -3.87 -10.01
C LEU A 99 -14.35 -5.03 -10.22
N LYS A 100 -13.19 -4.72 -10.80
CA LYS A 100 -12.11 -5.69 -10.96
C LYS A 100 -11.34 -5.84 -9.63
N PRO A 101 -10.97 -7.07 -9.23
CA PRO A 101 -10.05 -7.29 -8.13
C PRO A 101 -8.73 -6.52 -8.31
N GLY A 102 -8.14 -6.09 -7.19
CA GLY A 102 -6.92 -5.29 -7.14
C GLY A 102 -7.12 -3.79 -7.34
N LEU A 103 -8.33 -3.31 -7.65
CA LEU A 103 -8.59 -1.87 -7.79
C LEU A 103 -8.39 -1.16 -6.44
N ALA A 104 -7.40 -0.26 -6.40
CA ALA A 104 -7.12 0.55 -5.22
C ALA A 104 -8.11 1.72 -5.08
N SER A 105 -8.60 1.93 -3.86
CA SER A 105 -9.51 3.01 -3.51
C SER A 105 -9.23 3.53 -2.11
N THR A 106 -9.39 4.84 -1.91
CA THR A 106 -9.39 5.46 -0.57
C THR A 106 -10.82 5.71 -0.14
N PHE A 107 -11.16 5.33 1.09
CA PHE A 107 -12.48 5.54 1.67
C PHE A 107 -12.40 6.48 2.86
N PHE A 108 -13.39 7.35 2.95
CA PHE A 108 -13.68 8.13 4.14
C PHE A 108 -15.07 7.79 4.66
N PHE A 109 -15.19 7.55 5.95
CA PHE A 109 -16.49 7.37 6.62
C PHE A 109 -16.36 7.67 8.10
N SER A 110 -17.45 8.03 8.77
CA SER A 110 -17.47 8.24 10.22
C SER A 110 -18.32 7.18 10.88
N PHE A 111 -17.91 6.75 12.07
CA PHE A 111 -18.77 5.95 12.93
C PHE A 111 -19.94 6.81 13.43
N PRO A 112 -21.13 6.21 13.65
CA PRO A 112 -22.25 6.90 14.27
C PRO A 112 -21.85 7.61 15.57
N GLY A 113 -22.11 8.92 15.65
CA GLY A 113 -21.76 9.76 16.80
C GLY A 113 -20.33 10.31 16.81
N GLU A 114 -19.54 10.05 15.77
CA GLU A 114 -18.19 10.61 15.62
C GLU A 114 -18.13 11.62 14.45
N ASP A 115 -17.54 12.80 14.70
CA ASP A 115 -17.43 13.86 13.70
C ASP A 115 -16.17 13.75 12.83
N THR A 116 -15.14 13.07 13.33
CA THR A 116 -13.89 12.89 12.61
C THR A 116 -14.02 11.68 11.68
N PRO A 117 -13.85 11.80 10.35
CA PRO A 117 -13.86 10.64 9.49
C PRO A 117 -12.65 9.73 9.76
N LEU A 118 -12.82 8.45 9.44
CA LEU A 118 -11.74 7.48 9.31
C LEU A 118 -11.36 7.41 7.83
N ARG A 119 -10.07 7.57 7.54
CA ARG A 119 -9.50 7.40 6.21
C ARG A 119 -8.84 6.04 6.11
N VAL A 120 -9.28 5.20 5.18
CA VAL A 120 -8.68 3.88 4.92
C VAL A 120 -8.35 3.72 3.45
N VAL A 121 -7.20 3.12 3.17
CA VAL A 121 -6.83 2.70 1.82
C VAL A 121 -7.15 1.22 1.68
N THR A 122 -7.69 0.85 0.53
CA THR A 122 -8.19 -0.52 0.29
C THR A 122 -7.86 -1.00 -1.11
N LYS A 123 -7.89 -2.32 -1.31
CA LYS A 123 -7.93 -2.95 -2.63
C LYS A 123 -9.20 -3.79 -2.76
N SER A 124 -9.87 -3.69 -3.91
CA SER A 124 -11.03 -4.54 -4.19
C SER A 124 -10.60 -6.00 -4.21
N SER A 125 -11.26 -6.87 -3.44
CA SER A 125 -10.95 -8.30 -3.42
C SER A 125 -11.81 -9.09 -4.39
N ASP A 126 -13.10 -8.83 -4.36
CA ASP A 126 -14.11 -9.55 -5.11
C ASP A 126 -15.37 -8.68 -5.27
N CYS A 127 -16.18 -9.04 -6.26
CA CYS A 127 -17.38 -8.31 -6.60
C CYS A 127 -18.46 -9.29 -7.05
N ILE A 128 -19.52 -9.41 -6.26
CA ILE A 128 -20.63 -10.33 -6.50
C ILE A 128 -21.90 -9.55 -6.81
N LYS A 129 -22.87 -10.16 -7.49
CA LYS A 129 -24.18 -9.53 -7.69
C LYS A 129 -24.86 -9.30 -6.35
N HIS A 130 -25.53 -8.16 -6.20
CA HIS A 130 -26.24 -7.87 -4.97
C HIS A 130 -27.41 -8.84 -4.78
N PRO A 131 -27.55 -9.46 -3.59
CA PRO A 131 -28.53 -10.52 -3.36
C PRO A 131 -29.96 -10.00 -3.54
N ASP A 132 -30.23 -8.77 -3.11
CA ASP A 132 -31.58 -8.20 -3.12
C ASP A 132 -31.86 -7.24 -4.30
N ASP A 133 -30.81 -6.80 -5.03
CA ASP A 133 -30.96 -5.80 -6.11
C ASP A 133 -30.15 -6.25 -7.34
N PRO A 134 -30.81 -6.81 -8.37
CA PRO A 134 -30.11 -7.32 -9.54
C PRO A 134 -29.42 -6.23 -10.39
N THR A 135 -29.67 -4.95 -10.12
CA THR A 135 -29.03 -3.81 -10.79
C THR A 135 -27.71 -3.41 -10.15
N LEU A 136 -27.40 -3.94 -8.96
CA LEU A 136 -26.23 -3.58 -8.17
C LEU A 136 -25.30 -4.79 -7.96
N PHE A 137 -24.08 -4.47 -7.58
CA PHE A 137 -23.05 -5.39 -7.14
C PHE A 137 -22.61 -5.04 -5.72
N VAL A 138 -22.27 -6.04 -4.92
CA VAL A 138 -21.54 -5.86 -3.67
C VAL A 138 -20.06 -5.98 -4.00
N ALA A 139 -19.35 -4.86 -3.89
CA ALA A 139 -17.92 -4.82 -4.06
C ALA A 139 -17.24 -4.85 -2.69
N ASN A 140 -16.42 -5.86 -2.46
CA ASN A 140 -15.65 -6.06 -1.23
C ASN A 140 -14.25 -5.47 -1.39
N PHE A 141 -13.75 -4.90 -0.31
CA PHE A 141 -12.50 -4.16 -0.26
C PHE A 141 -11.73 -4.54 1.00
N ASP A 142 -10.52 -5.03 0.82
CA ASP A 142 -9.60 -5.35 1.91
C ASP A 142 -8.78 -4.13 2.28
N TYR A 143 -8.56 -3.90 3.58
CA TYR A 143 -7.66 -2.83 4.02
C TYR A 143 -6.23 -3.07 3.53
N PHE A 144 -5.57 -2.01 3.06
CA PHE A 144 -4.22 -2.04 2.54
C PHE A 144 -3.32 -1.11 3.34
N GLY A 145 -2.45 -1.66 4.18
CA GLY A 145 -1.51 -0.92 5.02
C GLY A 145 -2.21 -0.02 6.05
N ILE A 146 -3.30 -0.51 6.65
CA ILE A 146 -4.00 0.25 7.69
C ILE A 146 -3.09 0.48 8.91
N ASP A 147 -3.03 1.72 9.37
CA ASP A 147 -2.23 2.06 10.54
C ASP A 147 -2.86 1.55 11.83
N ARG A 148 -2.04 1.39 12.87
CA ARG A 148 -2.45 0.84 14.16
C ARG A 148 -3.57 1.64 14.82
N ASN A 149 -3.56 2.97 14.72
CA ASN A 149 -4.57 3.80 15.38
C ASN A 149 -5.92 3.64 14.70
N SER A 150 -5.94 3.67 13.36
CA SER A 150 -7.15 3.42 12.56
C SER A 150 -7.71 2.03 12.82
N HIS A 151 -6.86 1.00 12.84
CA HIS A 151 -7.29 -0.37 13.13
C HIS A 151 -7.84 -0.54 14.55
N LEU A 152 -7.18 0.05 15.56
CA LEU A 152 -7.69 0.05 16.94
C LEU A 152 -9.02 0.78 17.08
N ARG A 153 -9.22 1.87 16.32
CA ARG A 153 -10.48 2.61 16.30
C ARG A 153 -11.62 1.76 15.71
N ILE A 154 -11.34 1.01 14.63
CA ILE A 154 -12.28 0.04 14.05
C ILE A 154 -12.64 -1.05 15.07
N LYS A 155 -11.63 -1.74 15.63
CA LYS A 155 -11.84 -2.80 16.63
C LYS A 155 -12.58 -2.28 17.86
N GLY A 156 -12.23 -1.08 18.32
CA GLY A 156 -12.88 -0.41 19.45
C GLY A 156 -14.34 -0.08 19.20
N TYR A 157 -14.71 0.30 17.97
CA TYR A 157 -16.11 0.50 17.59
C TYR A 157 -16.86 -0.83 17.53
N LEU A 158 -16.32 -1.84 16.83
CA LEU A 158 -16.94 -3.16 16.67
C LEU A 158 -17.23 -3.85 18.02
N ARG A 159 -16.31 -3.74 18.98
CA ARG A 159 -16.49 -4.29 20.34
C ARG A 159 -17.63 -3.67 21.14
N LYS A 160 -18.10 -2.47 20.77
CA LYS A 160 -19.26 -1.82 21.42
C LYS A 160 -20.59 -2.37 20.91
N ILE A 161 -20.60 -3.09 19.79
CA ILE A 161 -21.79 -3.63 19.16
C ILE A 161 -22.05 -5.01 19.75
N SER A 162 -23.14 -5.17 20.50
CA SER A 162 -23.46 -6.43 21.18
C SER A 162 -23.73 -7.60 20.23
N GLU A 163 -24.28 -7.35 19.04
CA GLU A 163 -24.53 -8.42 18.06
C GLU A 163 -23.30 -8.80 17.25
N TYR A 164 -22.24 -7.99 17.27
CA TYR A 164 -21.04 -8.26 16.49
C TYR A 164 -20.25 -9.40 17.13
N LYS A 165 -20.02 -10.44 16.34
CA LYS A 165 -19.05 -11.48 16.65
C LYS A 165 -17.85 -11.29 15.74
N GLU A 166 -16.64 -11.51 16.25
CA GLU A 166 -15.43 -11.38 15.45
C GLU A 166 -15.29 -12.54 14.45
N ILE A 167 -15.68 -13.73 14.88
CA ILE A 167 -15.78 -14.96 14.09
C ILE A 167 -17.12 -15.63 14.34
N ILE A 168 -17.64 -16.33 13.34
CA ILE A 168 -19.00 -16.92 13.36
C ILE A 168 -19.00 -18.24 14.12
N SER A 169 -18.12 -19.17 13.73
CA SER A 169 -17.84 -20.43 14.41
C SER A 169 -16.49 -20.37 15.12
N HIS A 170 -16.46 -20.93 16.32
CA HIS A 170 -15.27 -21.15 17.14
C HIS A 170 -14.87 -22.63 17.21
N ASP A 171 -15.61 -23.50 16.51
CA ASP A 171 -15.32 -24.92 16.50
C ASP A 171 -14.17 -25.17 15.53
N ASP A 172 -13.01 -25.57 16.06
CA ASP A 172 -11.81 -25.79 15.24
C ASP A 172 -12.01 -26.95 14.26
N GLU A 173 -12.88 -27.93 14.60
CA GLU A 173 -13.19 -29.08 13.74
C GLU A 173 -13.80 -28.68 12.39
N ASP A 174 -14.52 -27.54 12.32
CA ASP A 174 -15.09 -27.00 11.08
C ASP A 174 -14.00 -26.60 10.06
N PHE A 175 -12.77 -26.40 10.53
CA PHE A 175 -11.65 -25.87 9.74
C PHE A 175 -10.52 -26.88 9.55
N ILE A 176 -10.67 -28.12 10.04
CA ILE A 176 -9.68 -29.16 9.85
C ILE A 176 -9.73 -29.69 8.41
N PHE A 177 -8.55 -29.84 7.81
CA PHE A 177 -8.44 -30.45 6.50
C PHE A 177 -8.56 -31.98 6.58
N HIS A 178 -9.56 -32.51 5.87
CA HIS A 178 -9.82 -33.95 5.71
C HIS A 178 -9.48 -34.39 4.27
N PRO A 179 -8.33 -35.06 4.02
CA PRO A 179 -7.91 -35.42 2.67
C PRO A 179 -8.88 -36.39 1.96
N GLU A 180 -9.63 -37.17 2.72
CA GLU A 180 -10.68 -38.10 2.26
C GLU A 180 -11.96 -37.40 1.80
N ASN A 181 -12.09 -36.07 1.98
CA ASN A 181 -13.29 -35.34 1.58
C ASN A 181 -13.47 -35.35 0.06
N ILE A 182 -14.51 -36.05 -0.39
CA ILE A 182 -14.83 -36.25 -1.81
C ILE A 182 -15.36 -34.99 -2.50
N PHE A 183 -15.78 -33.97 -1.74
CA PHE A 183 -16.32 -32.72 -2.29
C PHE A 183 -15.24 -31.69 -2.62
N LEU A 184 -13.98 -31.94 -2.24
CA LEU A 184 -12.86 -31.07 -2.56
C LEU A 184 -12.34 -31.33 -3.98
N THR A 185 -12.05 -30.25 -4.71
CA THR A 185 -11.34 -30.31 -5.99
C THR A 185 -9.87 -30.73 -5.79
N ASP A 186 -9.21 -31.17 -6.85
CA ASP A 186 -7.79 -31.59 -6.75
C ASP A 186 -6.87 -30.46 -6.26
N ASP A 187 -7.11 -29.21 -6.68
CA ASP A 187 -6.34 -28.05 -6.18
C ASP A 187 -6.68 -27.75 -4.71
N GLN A 188 -7.90 -28.01 -4.25
CA GLN A 188 -8.30 -27.89 -2.84
C GLN A 188 -7.85 -29.08 -1.98
N LYS A 189 -7.31 -30.17 -2.56
CA LYS A 189 -6.71 -31.28 -1.82
C LYS A 189 -5.21 -31.12 -1.64
N ARG A 190 -4.58 -30.30 -2.48
CA ARG A 190 -3.15 -30.06 -2.48
C ARG A 190 -2.72 -29.18 -1.30
N ILE A 191 -1.60 -29.56 -0.67
CA ILE A 191 -0.91 -28.74 0.33
C ILE A 191 -0.40 -27.45 -0.32
N LYS A 192 -0.70 -26.30 0.30
CA LYS A 192 -0.28 -24.99 -0.17
C LYS A 192 1.04 -24.58 0.49
N ASN A 193 1.99 -24.11 -0.30
CA ASN A 193 3.32 -23.72 0.19
C ASN A 193 3.42 -22.20 0.30
N VAL A 194 3.72 -21.70 1.48
CA VAL A 194 3.93 -20.29 1.78
C VAL A 194 5.40 -20.04 2.09
N VAL A 195 5.98 -19.05 1.41
CA VAL A 195 7.37 -18.64 1.65
C VAL A 195 7.38 -17.33 2.42
N ILE A 196 8.06 -17.28 3.57
CA ILE A 196 8.24 -16.07 4.38
C ILE A 196 9.65 -15.51 4.14
N LEU A 197 9.74 -14.23 3.78
CA LEU A 197 11.00 -13.53 3.59
C LEU A 197 11.06 -12.31 4.51
N ASP A 198 11.89 -12.36 5.55
CA ASP A 198 12.19 -11.21 6.42
C ASP A 198 13.65 -11.30 6.86
N SER A 199 14.30 -10.17 7.09
CA SER A 199 15.63 -10.16 7.71
C SER A 199 15.56 -10.51 9.20
N ASP A 200 14.46 -10.15 9.87
CA ASP A 200 14.25 -10.36 11.30
C ASP A 200 13.77 -11.79 11.62
N GLU A 201 14.64 -12.60 12.24
CA GLU A 201 14.36 -13.99 12.58
C GLU A 201 13.20 -14.15 13.57
N GLN A 202 13.06 -13.25 14.55
CA GLN A 202 11.99 -13.34 15.53
C GLN A 202 10.63 -13.11 14.85
N ASN A 203 10.57 -12.11 13.96
CA ASN A 203 9.35 -11.84 13.20
C ASN A 203 9.03 -12.99 12.22
N ARG A 204 10.02 -13.57 11.52
CA ARG A 204 9.79 -14.77 10.68
C ARG A 204 9.17 -15.91 11.47
N LYS A 205 9.75 -16.25 12.63
CA LYS A 205 9.25 -17.32 13.51
C LYS A 205 7.83 -17.02 14.00
N GLN A 206 7.55 -15.78 14.38
CA GLN A 206 6.21 -15.37 14.81
C GLN A 206 5.17 -15.54 13.70
N ILE A 207 5.48 -15.09 12.48
CA ILE A 207 4.58 -15.22 11.31
C ILE A 207 4.39 -16.69 10.97
N LYS A 208 5.48 -17.47 10.92
CA LYS A 208 5.46 -18.92 10.66
C LYS A 208 4.56 -19.65 11.65
N ASN A 209 4.75 -19.43 12.95
CA ASN A 209 3.92 -20.05 13.99
C ASN A 209 2.46 -19.60 13.87
N SER A 210 2.21 -18.31 13.62
CA SER A 210 0.85 -17.80 13.41
C SER A 210 0.12 -18.51 12.28
N ILE A 211 0.80 -18.76 11.16
CA ILE A 211 0.22 -19.47 10.02
C ILE A 211 -0.01 -20.94 10.36
N LEU A 212 1.00 -21.64 10.88
CA LEU A 212 0.92 -23.09 11.17
C LEU A 212 -0.07 -23.42 12.29
N GLU A 213 -0.28 -22.53 13.25
CA GLU A 213 -1.25 -22.71 14.35
C GLU A 213 -2.70 -22.45 13.92
N ASN A 214 -2.92 -21.68 12.86
CA ASN A 214 -4.27 -21.18 12.51
C ASN A 214 -4.74 -21.60 11.12
N MET A 215 -3.88 -22.22 10.31
CA MET A 215 -4.21 -22.68 8.96
C MET A 215 -3.79 -24.15 8.81
N HIS A 216 -4.73 -24.98 8.39
CA HIS A 216 -4.45 -26.34 7.93
C HIS A 216 -4.12 -26.34 6.45
N GLN A 217 -3.58 -27.46 5.96
CA GLN A 217 -3.23 -27.65 4.55
C GLN A 217 -2.17 -26.64 4.03
N VAL A 218 -1.31 -26.16 4.92
CA VAL A 218 -0.21 -25.27 4.55
C VAL A 218 1.12 -25.79 5.07
N THR A 219 2.15 -25.60 4.26
CA THR A 219 3.56 -25.74 4.62
C THR A 219 4.21 -24.38 4.52
N VAL A 220 5.12 -24.09 5.45
CA VAL A 220 5.76 -22.78 5.54
C VAL A 220 7.27 -22.95 5.52
N VAL A 221 7.91 -22.36 4.52
CA VAL A 221 9.37 -22.21 4.42
C VAL A 221 9.70 -20.74 4.69
N ASP A 222 10.79 -20.48 5.40
CA ASP A 222 11.20 -19.13 5.73
C ASP A 222 12.70 -18.92 5.48
N ASP A 223 13.05 -17.79 4.88
CA ASP A 223 14.42 -17.40 4.55
C ASP A 223 14.70 -15.95 4.96
N SER A 224 15.97 -15.67 5.23
CA SER A 224 16.42 -14.36 5.70
C SER A 224 16.47 -13.28 4.61
N SER A 225 16.41 -13.69 3.33
CA SER A 225 16.41 -12.78 2.18
C SER A 225 15.85 -13.48 0.93
N TYR A 226 15.39 -12.67 -0.04
CA TYR A 226 14.98 -13.18 -1.35
C TYR A 226 16.12 -13.87 -2.11
N TYR A 227 17.34 -13.36 -2.00
CA TYR A 227 18.52 -13.98 -2.64
C TYR A 227 18.79 -15.39 -2.14
N VAL A 228 18.81 -15.58 -0.81
CA VAL A 228 19.07 -16.90 -0.22
C VAL A 228 17.99 -17.89 -0.68
N PHE A 229 16.73 -17.45 -0.67
CA PHE A 229 15.61 -18.24 -1.17
C PHE A 229 15.78 -18.59 -2.67
N GLU A 230 16.07 -17.60 -3.50
CA GLU A 230 16.25 -17.77 -4.94
C GLU A 230 17.36 -18.78 -5.25
N LYS A 231 18.48 -18.70 -4.53
CA LYS A 231 19.59 -19.62 -4.71
C LYS A 231 19.26 -21.04 -4.27
N LYS A 232 18.61 -21.20 -3.11
CA LYS A 232 18.23 -22.52 -2.59
C LYS A 232 17.19 -23.22 -3.45
N HIS A 233 16.26 -22.47 -4.04
CA HIS A 233 15.03 -23.05 -4.58
C HIS A 233 14.76 -22.74 -6.06
N LEU A 234 15.24 -21.62 -6.61
CA LEU A 234 14.91 -21.19 -7.97
C LEU A 234 16.08 -21.32 -8.98
N LEU A 235 17.33 -21.17 -8.55
CA LEU A 235 18.50 -21.35 -9.43
C LEU A 235 18.81 -22.85 -9.65
N SER A 236 19.29 -23.20 -10.85
CA SER A 236 19.43 -24.57 -11.38
C SER A 236 20.51 -25.41 -10.70
N ASP A 237 20.25 -26.72 -10.57
CA ASP A 237 21.15 -27.78 -10.11
C ASP A 237 22.34 -28.07 -11.07
N GLU A 238 22.64 -27.20 -12.03
CA GLU A 238 23.73 -27.42 -13.01
C GLU A 238 25.10 -26.92 -12.52
N GLU A 239 25.14 -26.11 -11.47
CA GLU A 239 26.33 -25.92 -10.66
C GLU A 239 25.91 -26.22 -9.22
N GLU A 240 26.14 -27.45 -8.75
CA GLU A 240 26.16 -27.71 -7.30
C GLU A 240 27.01 -26.60 -6.69
N ALA A 241 26.38 -25.72 -5.89
CA ALA A 241 27.08 -24.62 -5.27
C ALA A 241 28.24 -25.21 -4.49
N VAL A 242 29.47 -25.05 -5.00
CA VAL A 242 30.63 -25.74 -4.45
C VAL A 242 30.89 -25.10 -3.10
N PRO A 243 30.67 -25.82 -1.97
CA PRO A 243 30.87 -25.21 -0.67
C PRO A 243 32.35 -24.87 -0.52
N LEU A 244 32.61 -23.70 0.05
CA LEU A 244 33.97 -23.27 0.37
C LEU A 244 34.63 -24.34 1.23
N ARG A 245 35.79 -24.84 0.80
CA ARG A 245 36.53 -25.86 1.52
C ARG A 245 37.55 -25.21 2.44
N GLU A 246 37.86 -25.86 3.56
CA GLU A 246 38.82 -25.33 4.55
C GLU A 246 40.20 -25.01 3.96
N HIS A 247 40.65 -25.70 2.90
CA HIS A 247 41.94 -25.45 2.25
C HIS A 247 41.91 -24.32 1.21
N GLU A 248 40.73 -23.79 0.88
CA GLU A 248 40.58 -22.67 -0.05
C GLU A 248 40.65 -21.31 0.66
N ILE A 249 40.76 -21.31 1.99
CA ILE A 249 41.03 -20.14 2.82
C ILE A 249 42.23 -20.41 3.71
N TYR A 250 42.98 -19.35 4.03
CA TYR A 250 44.24 -19.47 4.78
C TYR A 250 44.07 -19.71 6.30
N ASP A 251 42.85 -19.54 6.81
CA ASP A 251 42.50 -19.79 8.20
C ASP A 251 41.09 -20.40 8.28
N LYS A 252 40.74 -21.06 9.38
CA LYS A 252 39.42 -21.70 9.58
C LYS A 252 38.25 -20.73 9.39
N LYS A 253 38.48 -19.47 9.73
CA LYS A 253 37.56 -18.36 9.50
C LYS A 253 38.38 -17.10 9.26
N ILE A 254 37.95 -16.24 8.35
CA ILE A 254 38.62 -14.97 8.06
C ILE A 254 37.79 -13.86 8.69
N VAL A 255 38.39 -13.06 9.57
CA VAL A 255 37.67 -12.03 10.33
C VAL A 255 38.30 -10.66 10.14
N TRP A 256 37.47 -9.70 9.74
CA TRP A 256 37.88 -8.31 9.57
C TRP A 256 36.78 -7.36 10.05
N LYS A 257 37.15 -6.09 10.27
CA LYS A 257 36.24 -5.03 10.69
C LYS A 257 36.19 -3.95 9.64
N ILE A 258 34.98 -3.54 9.28
CA ILE A 258 34.73 -2.38 8.42
C ILE A 258 34.04 -1.28 9.22
N ASP A 259 34.17 -0.03 8.77
CA ASP A 259 33.44 1.10 9.33
C ASP A 259 31.97 1.05 8.89
N ALA A 260 31.03 1.22 9.83
CA ALA A 260 29.61 1.05 9.57
C ALA A 260 29.00 2.13 8.66
N LYS A 261 29.70 3.25 8.45
CA LYS A 261 29.18 4.41 7.69
C LYS A 261 29.66 4.41 6.24
N ASN A 262 30.94 4.15 5.99
CA ASN A 262 31.52 4.16 4.64
C ASN A 262 31.92 2.77 4.13
N PHE A 263 31.85 1.75 4.98
CA PHE A 263 32.26 0.37 4.68
C PHE A 263 33.73 0.23 4.28
N ASP A 264 34.58 1.14 4.76
CA ASP A 264 36.03 1.06 4.56
C ASP A 264 36.63 0.08 5.58
N LEU A 265 37.61 -0.72 5.14
CA LEU A 265 38.36 -1.65 5.97
C LEU A 265 39.09 -0.91 7.09
N VAL A 266 38.85 -1.33 8.33
CA VAL A 266 39.46 -0.74 9.53
C VAL A 266 40.58 -1.63 10.06
N GLU A 267 40.33 -2.94 10.12
CA GLU A 267 41.22 -3.89 10.78
C GLU A 267 40.99 -5.31 10.23
N VAL A 268 42.05 -6.10 10.11
CA VAL A 268 41.97 -7.55 9.86
C VAL A 268 42.47 -8.25 11.11
N ILE A 269 41.61 -9.07 11.73
CA ILE A 269 41.90 -9.68 13.04
C ILE A 269 42.95 -10.79 12.91
N ASN A 270 42.85 -11.58 11.85
CA ASN A 270 43.82 -12.60 11.47
C ASN A 270 44.45 -12.26 10.11
N PRO A 271 45.45 -11.37 10.07
CA PRO A 271 46.02 -10.90 8.81
C PRO A 271 46.73 -12.03 8.04
N PRO A 272 46.63 -12.04 6.69
CA PRO A 272 47.26 -13.06 5.87
C PRO A 272 48.80 -12.92 5.85
N LYS A 273 49.48 -14.04 5.73
CA LYS A 273 50.94 -14.15 5.53
C LYS A 273 51.27 -14.28 4.05
N GLU A 274 52.55 -14.11 3.72
CA GLU A 274 53.03 -14.32 2.35
C GLU A 274 52.77 -15.77 1.91
N GLY A 275 52.07 -15.93 0.78
CA GLY A 275 51.66 -17.23 0.25
C GLY A 275 50.26 -17.70 0.67
N ASP A 276 49.60 -17.01 1.60
CA ASP A 276 48.22 -17.31 1.99
C ASP A 276 47.23 -17.01 0.85
N ILE A 277 46.19 -17.84 0.73
CA ILE A 277 45.22 -17.77 -0.35
C ILE A 277 43.77 -17.65 0.15
N ILE A 278 42.92 -17.02 -0.67
CA ILE A 278 41.46 -17.03 -0.57
C ILE A 278 40.92 -17.38 -1.95
N CYS A 279 40.27 -18.53 -2.08
CA CYS A 279 39.68 -19.04 -3.32
C CYS A 279 40.66 -19.02 -4.52
N GLY A 280 41.93 -19.34 -4.25
CA GLY A 280 43.01 -19.38 -5.25
C GLY A 280 43.69 -18.03 -5.54
N TYR A 281 43.21 -16.92 -4.97
CA TYR A 281 43.84 -15.61 -5.08
C TYR A 281 44.75 -15.33 -3.87
N PRO A 282 45.81 -14.51 -4.02
CA PRO A 282 46.62 -14.07 -2.89
C PRO A 282 45.77 -13.32 -1.85
N ALA A 283 45.76 -13.80 -0.60
CA ALA A 283 44.90 -13.26 0.44
C ALA A 283 45.20 -11.79 0.77
N GLY A 284 46.46 -11.38 0.64
CA GLY A 284 46.89 -10.00 0.89
C GLY A 284 46.26 -8.96 -0.04
N ASP A 285 45.89 -9.35 -1.26
CA ASP A 285 45.34 -8.40 -2.26
C ASP A 285 44.00 -7.83 -1.81
N PHE A 286 43.16 -8.66 -1.17
CA PHE A 286 41.83 -8.27 -0.70
C PHE A 286 41.86 -7.33 0.51
N PHE A 287 42.96 -7.29 1.26
CA PHE A 287 43.08 -6.45 2.45
C PHE A 287 44.11 -5.33 2.29
N SER A 288 44.54 -5.08 1.05
CA SER A 288 45.55 -4.08 0.71
C SER A 288 45.06 -2.64 0.74
N GLY A 289 43.74 -2.42 0.74
CA GLY A 289 43.13 -1.10 0.80
C GLY A 289 41.75 -1.08 1.45
N PRO A 290 41.08 0.10 1.47
CA PRO A 290 39.84 0.30 2.19
C PRO A 290 38.63 -0.46 1.62
N LYS A 291 38.59 -0.80 0.33
CA LYS A 291 37.40 -1.40 -0.31
C LYS A 291 37.67 -2.72 -1.03
N GLU A 292 38.91 -3.16 -1.03
CA GLU A 292 39.42 -4.30 -1.77
C GLU A 292 38.83 -5.63 -1.25
N TRP A 293 38.36 -5.63 0.00
CA TRP A 293 37.71 -6.78 0.62
C TRP A 293 36.42 -7.18 -0.11
N LYS A 294 35.78 -6.23 -0.82
CA LYS A 294 34.57 -6.49 -1.60
C LYS A 294 34.83 -7.43 -2.78
N PHE A 295 36.06 -7.48 -3.28
CA PHE A 295 36.44 -8.35 -4.39
C PHE A 295 36.53 -9.83 -4.01
N ILE A 296 36.46 -10.14 -2.70
CA ILE A 296 36.32 -11.53 -2.23
C ILE A 296 34.99 -12.12 -2.74
N PHE A 297 33.95 -11.30 -2.83
CA PHE A 297 32.60 -11.73 -3.19
C PHE A 297 32.38 -11.66 -4.71
N SER A 298 31.55 -12.56 -5.22
CA SER A 298 31.09 -12.52 -6.62
C SER A 298 30.45 -11.18 -6.97
N GLU A 299 30.66 -10.72 -8.21
CA GLU A 299 30.13 -9.44 -8.70
C GLU A 299 28.59 -9.48 -8.87
N GLY A 300 27.95 -8.31 -8.90
CA GLY A 300 26.51 -8.19 -9.09
C GLY A 300 25.70 -8.49 -7.82
N ILE A 301 24.79 -9.47 -7.90
CA ILE A 301 23.73 -9.71 -6.91
C ILE A 301 24.29 -10.00 -5.51
N THR A 302 25.42 -10.71 -5.41
CA THR A 302 26.03 -11.05 -4.10
C THR A 302 26.55 -9.82 -3.36
N GLN A 303 27.13 -8.85 -4.09
CA GLN A 303 27.56 -7.59 -3.46
C GLN A 303 26.38 -6.74 -3.01
N ASP A 304 25.29 -6.71 -3.80
CA ASP A 304 24.06 -6.01 -3.43
C ASP A 304 23.44 -6.61 -2.16
N LEU A 305 23.40 -7.94 -2.07
CA LEU A 305 22.97 -8.65 -0.87
C LEU A 305 23.78 -8.25 0.35
N ILE A 306 25.11 -8.24 0.24
CA ILE A 306 25.98 -7.88 1.37
C ILE A 306 25.69 -6.45 1.80
N ILE A 307 25.54 -5.52 0.85
CA ILE A 307 25.20 -4.13 1.15
C ILE A 307 23.83 -4.03 1.85
N GLU A 308 22.80 -4.74 1.37
CA GLU A 308 21.48 -4.77 2.01
C GLU A 308 21.56 -5.30 3.46
N ASN A 309 22.35 -6.35 3.68
CA ASN A 309 22.56 -6.91 5.01
C ASN A 309 23.33 -5.93 5.92
N LEU A 310 24.38 -5.29 5.43
CA LEU A 310 25.15 -4.29 6.18
C LEU A 310 24.30 -3.07 6.56
N GLN A 311 23.42 -2.61 5.66
CA GLN A 311 22.53 -1.48 5.90
C GLN A 311 21.39 -1.80 6.87
N SER A 312 21.00 -3.08 6.98
CA SER A 312 19.91 -3.52 7.86
C SER A 312 20.37 -3.94 9.26
N LEU A 313 21.68 -4.12 9.50
CA LEU A 313 22.21 -4.53 10.81
C LEU A 313 21.99 -3.45 11.88
N LYS A 314 21.45 -3.86 13.03
CA LYS A 314 21.31 -3.03 14.24
C LYS A 314 22.48 -3.24 15.19
N ILE A 315 22.72 -2.28 16.09
CA ILE A 315 23.77 -2.37 17.10
C ILE A 315 23.58 -3.65 17.94
N SER A 316 24.67 -4.39 18.12
CA SER A 316 24.73 -5.68 18.83
C SER A 316 23.94 -6.81 18.17
N GLU A 317 23.50 -6.65 16.93
CA GLU A 317 22.91 -7.73 16.12
C GLU A 317 24.02 -8.59 15.50
N GLU A 318 23.78 -9.90 15.45
CA GLU A 318 24.57 -10.87 14.71
C GLU A 318 23.70 -11.48 13.61
N LYS A 319 24.24 -11.57 12.38
CA LYS A 319 23.50 -12.05 11.23
C LYS A 319 24.36 -12.98 10.38
N ASP A 320 23.87 -14.19 10.14
CA ASP A 320 24.48 -15.15 9.24
C ASP A 320 23.83 -15.12 7.87
N VAL A 321 24.65 -15.03 6.81
CA VAL A 321 24.20 -14.99 5.42
C VAL A 321 25.06 -15.92 4.58
N LEU A 322 24.44 -16.63 3.64
CA LEU A 322 25.17 -17.40 2.63
C LEU A 322 25.53 -16.49 1.44
N VAL A 323 26.80 -16.47 1.07
CA VAL A 323 27.35 -15.60 0.03
C VAL A 323 28.26 -16.38 -0.93
N ASP A 324 28.34 -15.91 -2.18
CA ASP A 324 29.30 -16.43 -3.15
C ASP A 324 30.62 -15.70 -3.09
N LEU A 325 31.69 -16.48 -2.96
CA LEU A 325 33.06 -16.01 -3.11
C LEU A 325 33.55 -16.28 -4.52
N ARG A 326 34.32 -15.33 -5.05
CA ARG A 326 34.94 -15.44 -6.37
C ARG A 326 36.12 -16.41 -6.31
N HIS A 327 36.15 -17.42 -7.17
CA HIS A 327 37.28 -18.33 -7.28
C HIS A 327 38.13 -18.07 -8.54
N GLN A 328 39.43 -18.39 -8.47
CA GLN A 328 40.40 -18.09 -9.54
C GLN A 328 40.08 -18.77 -10.89
N ASP A 329 39.41 -19.92 -10.84
CA ASP A 329 38.92 -20.66 -12.01
C ASP A 329 37.62 -20.10 -12.63
N LYS A 330 37.13 -18.95 -12.12
CA LYS A 330 35.86 -18.30 -12.48
C LYS A 330 34.60 -19.04 -12.04
N THR A 331 34.72 -20.04 -11.18
CA THR A 331 33.57 -20.64 -10.48
C THR A 331 33.30 -19.89 -9.18
N GLU A 332 32.16 -20.16 -8.56
CA GLU A 332 31.77 -19.57 -7.28
C GLU A 332 31.96 -20.57 -6.13
N ARG A 333 32.28 -20.06 -4.94
CA ARG A 333 32.33 -20.86 -3.71
C ARG A 333 31.32 -20.34 -2.71
N LEU A 334 30.41 -21.20 -2.27
CA LEU A 334 29.42 -20.83 -1.28
C LEU A 334 30.05 -20.79 0.11
N ALA A 335 29.98 -19.64 0.77
CA ALA A 335 30.51 -19.42 2.12
C ALA A 335 29.43 -18.89 3.06
N GLN A 336 29.62 -19.12 4.35
CA GLN A 336 28.86 -18.45 5.40
C GLN A 336 29.58 -17.18 5.82
N LEU A 337 28.85 -16.07 5.81
CA LEU A 337 29.27 -14.75 6.24
C LEU A 337 28.48 -14.36 7.49
N SER A 338 29.17 -14.29 8.63
CA SER A 338 28.61 -13.74 9.87
C SER A 338 28.94 -12.26 9.96
N LEU A 339 27.94 -11.44 10.26
CA LEU A 339 28.03 -9.98 10.41
C LEU A 339 27.69 -9.61 11.86
N HIS A 340 28.52 -8.83 12.52
CA HIS A 340 28.25 -8.35 13.88
C HIS A 340 28.48 -6.84 13.99
N TYR A 341 27.46 -6.08 14.40
CA TYR A 341 27.58 -4.63 14.56
C TYR A 341 28.02 -4.28 15.98
N ASP A 342 29.17 -3.63 16.11
CA ASP A 342 29.75 -3.18 17.38
C ASP A 342 30.08 -1.68 17.37
N HIS A 343 29.23 -0.87 18.02
CA HIS A 343 29.37 0.55 18.36
C HIS A 343 29.72 1.58 17.25
N ASN A 344 30.13 1.16 16.05
CA ASN A 344 30.39 1.90 14.79
C ASN A 344 31.18 1.05 13.77
N LYS A 345 31.58 -0.17 14.14
CA LYS A 345 32.26 -1.11 13.25
C LYS A 345 31.35 -2.30 12.99
N ILE A 346 31.50 -2.90 11.83
CA ILE A 346 30.87 -4.17 11.51
C ILE A 346 31.99 -5.20 11.39
N GLU A 347 31.98 -6.19 12.28
CA GLU A 347 32.84 -7.36 12.17
C GLU A 347 32.23 -8.32 11.15
N MET A 348 33.03 -8.68 10.15
CA MET A 348 32.69 -9.61 9.09
C MET A 348 33.52 -10.87 9.27
N CYS A 349 32.88 -12.03 9.23
CA CYS A 349 33.52 -13.31 9.42
C CYS A 349 33.11 -14.29 8.31
N VAL A 350 34.04 -14.67 7.43
CA VAL A 350 33.81 -15.66 6.38
C VAL A 350 34.32 -17.02 6.81
N MET A 351 33.50 -18.05 6.63
CA MET A 351 33.84 -19.44 6.92
C MET A 351 33.12 -20.43 5.98
N PRO A 352 33.59 -21.67 5.88
CA PRO A 352 32.86 -22.74 5.22
C PRO A 352 31.43 -22.86 5.75
N PRO A 353 30.42 -23.05 4.88
CA PRO A 353 29.04 -23.15 5.32
C PRO A 353 28.82 -24.43 6.15
N SER A 354 28.05 -24.32 7.23
CA SER A 354 27.69 -25.50 8.01
C SER A 354 26.83 -26.49 7.18
N PRO A 355 26.91 -27.81 7.44
CA PRO A 355 26.09 -28.80 6.73
C PRO A 355 24.58 -28.54 6.82
N ASP A 356 24.13 -27.94 7.92
CA ASP A 356 22.72 -27.60 8.11
C ASP A 356 22.31 -26.33 7.34
N ALA A 357 23.24 -25.39 7.09
CA ALA A 357 22.98 -24.23 6.23
C ALA A 357 22.78 -24.62 4.76
N LEU A 358 23.28 -25.79 4.35
CA LEU A 358 23.16 -26.33 2.98
C LEU A 358 21.93 -27.23 2.77
N LYS A 359 21.24 -27.66 3.84
CA LYS A 359 19.99 -28.42 3.71
C LYS A 359 18.84 -27.46 3.42
N GLY A 360 18.50 -27.28 2.14
CA GLY A 360 17.26 -26.62 1.76
C GLY A 360 16.07 -27.50 2.11
N ASP A 361 15.00 -26.90 2.66
CA ASP A 361 13.70 -27.56 2.72
C ASP A 361 13.27 -27.93 1.30
N ILE A 362 12.79 -29.16 1.09
CA ILE A 362 12.31 -29.58 -0.23
C ILE A 362 10.97 -28.86 -0.48
N LEU A 363 10.98 -27.88 -1.38
CA LEU A 363 9.78 -27.20 -1.85
C LEU A 363 9.18 -27.98 -3.02
N GLU A 364 7.94 -28.43 -2.88
CA GLU A 364 7.20 -29.06 -3.97
C GLU A 364 6.49 -28.02 -4.86
N ALA A 365 6.07 -26.90 -4.29
CA ALA A 365 5.45 -25.78 -4.99
C ALA A 365 5.65 -24.47 -4.23
N ILE A 366 5.30 -23.34 -4.84
CA ILE A 366 5.26 -22.01 -4.24
C ILE A 366 3.92 -21.36 -4.61
N ASP A 367 3.07 -21.10 -3.61
CA ASP A 367 1.73 -20.54 -3.83
C ASP A 367 1.62 -19.07 -3.39
N ALA A 368 2.34 -18.69 -2.34
CA ALA A 368 2.37 -17.31 -1.87
C ALA A 368 3.73 -16.93 -1.25
N PHE A 369 4.08 -15.66 -1.40
CA PHE A 369 5.12 -15.00 -0.63
C PHE A 369 4.51 -14.11 0.46
N VAL A 370 5.11 -14.15 1.64
CA VAL A 370 4.89 -13.19 2.74
C VAL A 370 6.22 -12.49 2.97
N MET A 371 6.38 -11.25 2.51
CA MET A 371 7.69 -10.61 2.43
C MET A 371 7.74 -9.20 3.02
N ASP A 372 8.88 -8.87 3.63
CA ASP A 372 9.19 -7.52 4.06
C ASP A 372 9.31 -6.60 2.83
N VAL A 373 8.73 -5.41 2.89
CA VAL A 373 8.76 -4.45 1.77
C VAL A 373 10.17 -4.07 1.34
N ARG A 374 11.18 -4.18 2.24
CA ARG A 374 12.59 -3.91 1.92
C ARG A 374 13.15 -4.88 0.89
N MET A 375 12.59 -6.09 0.79
CA MET A 375 12.98 -7.10 -0.18
C MET A 375 12.25 -6.96 -1.53
N ILE A 376 11.35 -5.99 -1.66
CA ILE A 376 10.59 -5.74 -2.89
C ILE A 376 11.38 -4.74 -3.74
N PRO A 377 11.89 -5.15 -4.92
CA PRO A 377 12.67 -4.24 -5.76
C PRO A 377 11.83 -3.08 -6.30
N SER A 378 12.52 -2.01 -6.67
CA SER A 378 11.95 -0.84 -7.35
C SER A 378 11.29 -1.27 -8.68
N GLU A 379 11.98 -2.07 -9.48
CA GLU A 379 11.54 -2.65 -10.77
C GLU A 379 10.64 -3.89 -10.60
N PHE A 380 9.59 -3.75 -9.77
CA PHE A 380 8.75 -4.87 -9.35
C PHE A 380 8.13 -5.68 -10.49
N GLU A 381 7.61 -5.05 -11.55
CA GLU A 381 6.91 -5.80 -12.61
C GLU A 381 7.85 -6.69 -13.43
N GLU A 382 9.12 -6.30 -13.59
CA GLU A 382 10.12 -7.11 -14.29
C GLU A 382 10.59 -8.25 -13.39
N TRP A 383 10.95 -7.93 -12.14
CA TRP A 383 11.29 -8.91 -11.12
C TRP A 383 10.17 -9.94 -10.95
N TYR A 384 8.92 -9.52 -10.75
CA TYR A 384 7.78 -10.42 -10.53
C TYR A 384 7.54 -11.36 -11.72
N LYS A 385 7.72 -10.88 -12.96
CA LYS A 385 7.64 -11.73 -14.15
C LYS A 385 8.76 -12.77 -14.17
N GLU A 386 9.99 -12.36 -13.85
CA GLU A 386 11.15 -13.25 -13.84
C GLU A 386 11.03 -14.31 -12.72
N VAL A 387 10.58 -13.92 -11.52
CA VAL A 387 10.29 -14.86 -10.42
C VAL A 387 9.30 -15.93 -10.88
N ASN A 388 8.15 -15.53 -11.42
CA ASN A 388 7.13 -16.48 -11.87
C ASN A 388 7.62 -17.38 -13.01
N LYS A 389 8.46 -16.86 -13.90
CA LYS A 389 9.11 -17.63 -14.96
C LYS A 389 10.06 -18.69 -14.39
N ARG A 390 10.89 -18.34 -13.41
CA ARG A 390 11.80 -19.29 -12.72
C ARG A 390 11.04 -20.36 -11.96
N ILE A 391 9.99 -19.97 -11.22
CA ILE A 391 9.08 -20.91 -10.53
C ILE A 391 8.48 -21.91 -11.53
N ALA A 392 8.01 -21.42 -12.69
CA ALA A 392 7.46 -22.29 -13.72
C ALA A 392 8.51 -23.23 -14.35
N GLN A 393 9.73 -22.73 -14.60
CA GLN A 393 10.85 -23.53 -15.13
C GLN A 393 11.25 -24.66 -14.16
N LYS A 394 11.29 -24.39 -12.86
CA LYS A 394 11.56 -25.37 -11.80
C LYS A 394 10.37 -26.27 -11.47
N LYS A 395 9.23 -26.10 -12.16
CA LYS A 395 7.97 -26.82 -11.90
C LYS A 395 7.44 -26.65 -10.46
N LEU A 396 7.81 -25.54 -9.82
CA LEU A 396 7.32 -25.16 -8.49
C LEU A 396 5.97 -24.42 -8.58
N ASN A 397 5.36 -24.32 -9.76
CA ASN A 397 4.03 -23.75 -9.93
C ASN A 397 2.99 -24.87 -10.07
N ALA A 398 2.35 -25.24 -8.96
CA ALA A 398 1.34 -26.30 -8.98
C ALA A 398 -0.01 -25.84 -9.56
N SER A 399 -0.37 -24.55 -9.45
CA SER A 399 -1.70 -24.05 -9.84
C SER A 399 -1.75 -23.41 -11.24
N ASN A 400 -0.60 -23.28 -11.92
CA ASN A 400 -0.42 -22.47 -13.13
C ASN A 400 -0.87 -21.00 -12.96
N LYS A 401 -1.08 -20.54 -11.71
CA LYS A 401 -1.40 -19.15 -11.40
C LYS A 401 -0.11 -18.42 -11.02
N PRO A 402 -0.02 -17.10 -11.24
CA PRO A 402 1.04 -16.29 -10.67
C PRO A 402 1.04 -16.37 -9.15
N VAL A 403 2.22 -16.38 -8.53
CA VAL A 403 2.38 -16.41 -7.07
C VAL A 403 1.77 -15.17 -6.43
N SER A 404 1.01 -15.33 -5.35
CA SER A 404 0.47 -14.20 -4.59
C SER A 404 1.54 -13.56 -3.70
N ILE A 405 1.50 -12.24 -3.52
CA ILE A 405 2.44 -11.53 -2.64
C ILE A 405 1.66 -10.79 -1.55
N ILE A 406 1.95 -11.12 -0.31
CA ILE A 406 1.54 -10.37 0.87
C ILE A 406 2.77 -9.64 1.39
N ALA A 407 2.74 -8.31 1.37
CA ALA A 407 3.82 -7.49 1.86
C ALA A 407 3.60 -7.12 3.33
N PHE A 408 4.66 -6.89 4.09
CA PHE A 408 4.58 -6.28 5.40
C PHE A 408 5.70 -5.28 5.66
N SER A 409 5.46 -4.30 6.54
CA SER A 409 6.41 -3.21 6.79
C SER A 409 6.29 -2.63 8.20
N ASP A 410 7.39 -2.10 8.71
CA ASP A 410 7.39 -1.20 9.86
C ASP A 410 6.83 0.17 9.48
N ALA A 411 6.00 0.76 10.36
CA ALA A 411 5.40 2.08 10.12
C ALA A 411 6.43 3.20 9.91
N LYS A 412 7.66 3.02 10.42
CA LYS A 412 8.76 3.98 10.27
C LYS A 412 9.38 3.98 8.88
N ASP A 413 9.32 2.84 8.19
CA ASP A 413 9.94 2.66 6.88
C ASP A 413 8.97 3.01 5.74
N MET A 414 7.69 3.21 6.06
CA MET A 414 6.64 3.49 5.09
C MET A 414 6.46 4.99 4.86
N ASN A 415 6.99 5.50 3.75
CA ASN A 415 6.69 6.84 3.26
C ASN A 415 5.57 6.82 2.19
N GLU A 416 5.05 8.00 1.82
CA GLU A 416 3.92 8.10 0.89
C GLU A 416 4.26 7.60 -0.53
N GLU A 417 5.49 7.77 -0.98
CA GLU A 417 5.97 7.35 -2.30
C GLU A 417 6.03 5.81 -2.39
N LEU A 418 6.68 5.17 -1.42
CA LEU A 418 6.75 3.71 -1.31
C LEU A 418 5.36 3.12 -1.17
N PHE A 419 4.52 3.66 -0.29
CA PHE A 419 3.14 3.21 -0.12
C PHE A 419 2.35 3.29 -1.43
N SER A 420 2.44 4.41 -2.14
CA SER A 420 1.75 4.63 -3.41
C SER A 420 2.26 3.68 -4.50
N SER A 421 3.57 3.38 -4.50
CA SER A 421 4.19 2.40 -5.39
C SER A 421 3.67 0.99 -5.13
N LEU A 422 3.66 0.53 -3.87
CA LEU A 422 3.13 -0.79 -3.47
C LEU A 422 1.63 -0.96 -3.78
N LEU A 423 0.86 0.13 -3.63
CA LEU A 423 -0.57 0.12 -3.93
C LEU A 423 -0.86 -0.15 -5.42
N GLN A 424 0.03 0.29 -6.32
CA GLN A 424 -0.10 0.10 -7.77
C GLN A 424 0.43 -1.25 -8.26
N LYS A 425 1.34 -1.87 -7.50
CA LYS A 425 1.93 -3.19 -7.78
C LYS A 425 0.91 -4.33 -7.59
N LYS A 426 1.19 -5.50 -8.19
CA LYS A 426 0.45 -6.77 -8.00
C LYS A 426 0.71 -7.43 -6.64
N ILE A 427 0.60 -6.64 -5.59
CA ILE A 427 0.67 -7.06 -4.19
C ILE A 427 -0.76 -7.19 -3.68
N THR A 428 -1.09 -8.35 -3.11
CA THR A 428 -2.43 -8.68 -2.60
C THR A 428 -2.81 -7.75 -1.46
N THR A 429 -1.95 -7.63 -0.45
CA THR A 429 -2.17 -6.73 0.69
C THR A 429 -0.83 -6.24 1.27
N LEU A 430 -0.90 -5.18 2.06
CA LEU A 430 0.20 -4.67 2.88
C LEU A 430 -0.22 -4.71 4.35
N LEU A 431 0.57 -5.38 5.19
CA LEU A 431 0.34 -5.48 6.63
C LEU A 431 1.37 -4.64 7.40
N MET A 432 0.94 -3.93 8.43
CA MET A 432 1.84 -3.14 9.28
C MET A 432 2.33 -3.99 10.46
N LYS A 433 3.64 -3.93 10.78
CA LYS A 433 4.19 -4.62 11.96
C LYS A 433 3.69 -4.00 13.28
N PRO A 434 3.45 -4.79 14.34
CA PRO A 434 3.52 -6.26 14.36
C PRO A 434 2.38 -6.91 13.56
N VAL A 435 2.70 -7.95 12.80
CA VAL A 435 1.73 -8.63 11.94
C VAL A 435 0.72 -9.40 12.79
N ASP A 436 -0.56 -9.03 12.66
CA ASP A 436 -1.68 -9.68 13.35
C ASP A 436 -1.97 -11.05 12.71
N SER A 437 -1.99 -12.12 13.52
CA SER A 437 -2.16 -13.50 13.06
C SER A 437 -3.47 -13.71 12.30
N LYS A 438 -4.55 -13.05 12.72
CA LYS A 438 -5.85 -13.10 12.04
C LYS A 438 -5.76 -12.42 10.67
N ALA A 439 -5.13 -11.25 10.60
CA ALA A 439 -4.97 -10.53 9.33
C ALA A 439 -4.16 -11.34 8.30
N ILE A 440 -2.99 -11.88 8.68
CA ILE A 440 -2.17 -12.66 7.75
C ILE A 440 -2.89 -13.94 7.29
N CYS A 441 -3.55 -14.65 8.19
CA CYS A 441 -4.28 -15.88 7.84
C CYS A 441 -5.47 -15.58 6.94
N TYR A 442 -6.22 -14.49 7.16
CA TYR A 442 -7.32 -14.07 6.28
C TYR A 442 -6.85 -13.75 4.86
N HIS A 443 -5.77 -12.98 4.73
CA HIS A 443 -5.29 -12.64 3.40
C HIS A 443 -4.65 -13.83 2.69
N LEU A 444 -3.98 -14.72 3.42
CA LEU A 444 -3.49 -16.00 2.87
C LEU A 444 -4.64 -16.91 2.46
N SER A 445 -5.69 -17.03 3.28
CA SER A 445 -6.86 -17.87 2.95
C SER A 445 -7.49 -17.44 1.63
N LYS A 446 -7.63 -16.13 1.40
CA LYS A 446 -8.12 -15.56 0.13
C LYS A 446 -7.15 -15.76 -1.02
N ALA A 447 -5.85 -15.50 -0.79
CA ALA A 447 -4.83 -15.60 -1.83
C ALA A 447 -4.63 -17.05 -2.32
N LEU A 448 -4.82 -18.01 -1.42
CA LEU A 448 -4.60 -19.44 -1.66
C LEU A 448 -5.88 -20.22 -1.98
N ASP A 449 -7.05 -19.58 -1.86
CA ASP A 449 -8.37 -20.23 -1.90
C ASP A 449 -8.47 -21.39 -0.89
N ASN A 450 -7.95 -21.15 0.33
CA ASN A 450 -7.88 -22.13 1.42
C ASN A 450 -8.93 -21.80 2.48
N ASN A 451 -9.93 -22.68 2.65
CA ASN A 451 -11.01 -22.52 3.63
C ASN A 451 -10.71 -23.19 4.98
N PHE A 452 -9.60 -23.94 5.10
CA PHE A 452 -9.20 -24.69 6.30
C PHE A 452 -8.48 -23.80 7.32
N THR A 453 -9.13 -22.69 7.66
CA THR A 453 -8.72 -21.76 8.71
C THR A 453 -9.94 -21.06 9.26
N ARG A 454 -9.98 -20.84 10.57
CA ARG A 454 -11.05 -20.05 11.22
C ARG A 454 -11.09 -18.59 10.75
N TYR A 455 -10.04 -18.11 10.09
CA TYR A 455 -9.94 -16.74 9.60
C TYR A 455 -10.31 -16.59 8.12
N ASN A 456 -11.07 -17.53 7.55
CA ASN A 456 -11.52 -17.45 6.17
C ASN A 456 -12.68 -16.42 6.00
N PRO A 457 -12.98 -15.97 4.76
CA PRO A 457 -14.03 -14.97 4.50
C PRO A 457 -15.44 -15.37 4.94
N GLU A 458 -15.75 -16.66 4.93
CA GLU A 458 -17.07 -17.18 5.30
C GLU A 458 -17.27 -17.26 6.81
N ASN A 459 -16.19 -17.38 7.59
CA ASN A 459 -16.23 -17.42 9.05
C ASN A 459 -15.99 -16.07 9.72
N LEU A 460 -15.48 -15.05 9.01
CA LEU A 460 -15.31 -13.72 9.58
C LEU A 460 -16.66 -13.06 9.85
N GLY A 461 -16.85 -12.65 11.10
CA GLY A 461 -18.04 -11.93 11.48
C GLY A 461 -18.09 -10.55 10.82
N THR A 462 -19.24 -10.25 10.25
CA THR A 462 -19.48 -9.03 9.47
C THR A 462 -20.64 -8.26 10.06
N TYR A 463 -20.45 -6.96 10.25
CA TYR A 463 -21.53 -6.07 10.69
C TYR A 463 -22.20 -5.44 9.47
N HIS A 464 -23.51 -5.61 9.36
CA HIS A 464 -24.31 -5.00 8.30
C HIS A 464 -24.63 -3.56 8.65
N VAL A 465 -24.20 -2.64 7.80
CA VAL A 465 -24.31 -1.21 8.01
C VAL A 465 -24.99 -0.54 6.83
N HIS A 466 -25.40 0.69 7.03
CA HIS A 466 -26.06 1.51 6.02
C HIS A 466 -25.54 2.95 6.08
N TRP A 467 -24.24 3.10 6.32
CA TRP A 467 -23.60 4.38 6.59
C TRP A 467 -23.13 5.07 5.31
N PRO A 468 -23.15 6.42 5.28
CA PRO A 468 -22.51 7.15 4.20
C PRO A 468 -20.99 6.94 4.24
N ALA A 469 -20.41 6.64 3.09
CA ALA A 469 -18.97 6.65 2.87
C ALA A 469 -18.64 7.48 1.64
N TYR A 470 -17.36 7.80 1.46
CA TYR A 470 -16.86 8.58 0.35
C TYR A 470 -15.70 7.86 -0.31
N VAL A 471 -15.84 7.49 -1.57
CA VAL A 471 -14.77 6.84 -2.34
C VAL A 471 -13.98 7.92 -3.06
N ALA A 472 -12.71 8.04 -2.70
CA ALA A 472 -11.82 9.11 -3.12
C ALA A 472 -10.74 8.64 -4.08
N LYS A 473 -10.31 9.57 -4.95
CA LYS A 473 -9.12 9.47 -5.79
C LYS A 473 -8.26 10.71 -5.58
N LYS A 474 -6.94 10.57 -5.67
CA LYS A 474 -6.02 11.71 -5.69
C LYS A 474 -6.20 12.54 -6.96
N VAL A 475 -6.18 13.86 -6.81
CA VAL A 475 -6.22 14.86 -7.89
C VAL A 475 -5.34 16.04 -7.51
N THR A 476 -4.92 16.83 -8.51
CA THR A 476 -4.11 18.02 -8.28
C THR A 476 -5.01 19.26 -8.21
N LEU A 477 -4.93 19.99 -7.11
CA LEU A 477 -5.57 21.29 -6.90
C LEU A 477 -4.71 22.38 -7.57
N VAL A 478 -5.24 22.94 -8.64
CA VAL A 478 -4.58 23.96 -9.48
C VAL A 478 -4.87 25.37 -8.99
N ALA A 479 -6.09 25.59 -8.48
CA ALA A 479 -6.46 26.90 -8.00
C ALA A 479 -7.55 26.84 -6.94
N ILE A 480 -7.55 27.83 -6.05
CA ILE A 480 -8.53 27.94 -4.96
C ILE A 480 -9.02 29.36 -4.78
N SER A 481 -10.29 29.49 -4.42
CA SER A 481 -10.96 30.75 -4.09
C SER A 481 -11.94 30.54 -2.94
N GLU A 482 -12.57 31.60 -2.47
CA GLU A 482 -13.63 31.54 -1.47
C GLU A 482 -14.92 30.89 -1.98
N TYR A 483 -15.15 30.91 -3.30
CA TYR A 483 -16.38 30.38 -3.91
C TYR A 483 -16.23 28.97 -4.48
N GLY A 484 -15.00 28.49 -4.66
CA GLY A 484 -14.74 27.30 -5.47
C GLY A 484 -13.26 27.01 -5.72
N CYS A 485 -13.01 25.99 -6.53
CA CYS A 485 -11.65 25.56 -6.89
C CYS A 485 -11.57 24.99 -8.30
N ILE A 486 -10.34 24.83 -8.79
CA ILE A 486 -10.02 24.15 -10.05
C ILE A 486 -9.12 22.96 -9.73
N VAL A 487 -9.48 21.79 -10.23
CA VAL A 487 -8.69 20.57 -10.06
C VAL A 487 -8.40 19.94 -11.41
N GLU A 488 -7.25 19.28 -11.52
CA GLU A 488 -6.86 18.48 -12.66
C GLU A 488 -7.24 17.01 -12.47
N SER A 489 -7.90 16.44 -13.47
CA SER A 489 -8.36 15.05 -13.48
C SER A 489 -7.99 14.40 -14.81
N LYS A 490 -7.51 13.15 -14.76
CA LYS A 490 -7.23 12.32 -15.96
C LYS A 490 -8.48 11.91 -16.75
N ARG A 491 -9.67 12.27 -16.26
CA ARG A 491 -10.95 11.96 -16.89
C ARG A 491 -11.87 13.16 -16.78
N PRO A 492 -12.65 13.46 -17.83
CA PRO A 492 -13.65 14.51 -17.76
C PRO A 492 -14.73 14.09 -16.75
N LEU A 493 -15.23 15.08 -16.01
CA LEU A 493 -16.37 14.91 -15.13
C LEU A 493 -17.60 15.54 -15.80
N ARG A 494 -18.80 15.07 -15.45
CA ARG A 494 -20.05 15.61 -16.02
C ARG A 494 -20.49 16.86 -15.27
N ILE A 495 -20.87 17.93 -15.98
CA ILE A 495 -21.42 19.15 -15.35
C ILE A 495 -22.59 18.78 -14.43
N GLY A 496 -22.64 19.39 -13.26
CA GLY A 496 -23.59 19.09 -12.19
C GLY A 496 -23.15 17.94 -11.26
N THR A 497 -22.05 17.25 -11.56
CA THR A 497 -21.50 16.22 -10.64
C THR A 497 -21.18 16.86 -9.30
N THR A 498 -21.75 16.29 -8.24
CA THR A 498 -21.42 16.64 -6.86
C THR A 498 -20.27 15.75 -6.38
N VAL A 499 -19.28 16.37 -5.75
CA VAL A 499 -18.09 15.71 -5.21
C VAL A 499 -17.80 16.26 -3.82
N PHE A 500 -16.94 15.58 -3.08
CA PHE A 500 -16.45 16.05 -1.78
C PHE A 500 -14.92 16.09 -1.82
N LEU A 501 -14.38 17.25 -1.44
CA LEU A 501 -12.96 17.58 -1.43
C LEU A 501 -12.40 17.28 -0.04
N HIS A 502 -11.30 16.55 0.02
CA HIS A 502 -10.61 16.13 1.25
C HIS A 502 -9.14 16.53 1.21
N GLY A 503 -8.52 16.61 2.39
CA GLY A 503 -7.10 16.95 2.54
C GLY A 503 -6.83 18.45 2.42
N PHE A 504 -5.59 18.85 2.74
CA PHE A 504 -5.14 20.24 2.66
C PHE A 504 -6.04 21.19 3.47
N ILE A 505 -6.51 22.30 2.90
CA ILE A 505 -7.38 23.21 3.64
C ILE A 505 -8.73 22.58 3.99
N TYR A 506 -9.20 21.60 3.21
CA TYR A 506 -10.55 21.02 3.32
C TYR A 506 -10.75 20.20 4.60
N GLU A 507 -9.67 19.82 5.29
CA GLU A 507 -9.74 19.19 6.62
C GLU A 507 -10.35 20.11 7.69
N ASN A 508 -10.36 21.43 7.45
CA ASN A 508 -10.95 22.42 8.35
C ASN A 508 -12.46 22.63 8.12
N ALA A 509 -13.04 21.94 7.12
CA ALA A 509 -14.49 21.93 6.92
C ALA A 509 -15.16 20.96 7.91
N PRO A 510 -16.45 21.15 8.26
CA PRO A 510 -17.18 20.18 9.08
C PRO A 510 -17.17 18.79 8.45
N GLY A 511 -16.87 17.76 9.25
CA GLY A 511 -16.68 16.40 8.74
C GLY A 511 -15.40 16.21 7.92
N GLN A 512 -14.46 17.17 7.98
CA GLN A 512 -13.16 17.19 7.29
C GLN A 512 -13.25 17.05 5.77
N ASN A 513 -14.37 17.49 5.18
CA ASN A 513 -14.56 17.54 3.74
C ASN A 513 -15.46 18.68 3.32
N LEU A 514 -15.29 19.16 2.09
CA LEU A 514 -16.12 20.21 1.52
C LEU A 514 -16.87 19.71 0.28
N CYS A 515 -18.20 19.87 0.30
CA CYS A 515 -19.03 19.58 -0.85
C CYS A 515 -18.80 20.61 -1.95
N ALA A 516 -18.62 20.13 -3.18
CA ALA A 516 -18.41 20.97 -4.34
C ALA A 516 -19.22 20.44 -5.54
N ARG A 517 -19.67 21.36 -6.40
CA ARG A 517 -20.44 21.03 -7.59
C ARG A 517 -19.70 21.50 -8.82
N MET A 518 -19.52 20.58 -9.77
CA MET A 518 -18.83 20.91 -10.99
C MET A 518 -19.74 21.71 -11.93
N TYR A 519 -19.26 22.84 -12.44
CA TYR A 519 -20.01 23.69 -13.36
C TYR A 519 -19.38 23.76 -14.76
N ALA A 520 -18.09 23.46 -14.89
CA ALA A 520 -17.41 23.39 -16.18
C ALA A 520 -16.25 22.39 -16.16
N CYS A 521 -15.87 21.91 -17.35
CA CYS A 521 -14.74 21.02 -17.57
C CYS A 521 -14.14 21.34 -18.94
N GLU A 522 -12.84 21.54 -19.00
CA GLU A 522 -12.11 21.75 -20.26
C GLU A 522 -10.88 20.84 -20.29
N GLU A 523 -10.46 20.43 -21.49
CA GLU A 523 -9.19 19.74 -21.66
C GLU A 523 -8.05 20.76 -21.57
N ASP A 524 -6.97 20.39 -20.88
CA ASP A 524 -5.80 21.26 -20.75
C ASP A 524 -5.12 21.40 -22.11
N THR A 525 -4.94 22.63 -22.56
CA THR A 525 -4.35 22.93 -23.87
C THR A 525 -2.88 22.55 -23.95
N GLN A 526 -2.21 22.42 -22.81
CA GLN A 526 -0.80 22.04 -22.73
C GLN A 526 -0.59 20.53 -22.55
N ASN A 527 -1.55 19.84 -21.92
CA ASN A 527 -1.44 18.44 -21.55
C ASN A 527 -2.66 17.64 -22.03
N HIS A 528 -2.58 17.10 -23.24
CA HIS A 528 -3.62 16.25 -23.79
C HIS A 528 -4.00 15.10 -22.84
N GLY A 529 -5.30 14.88 -22.66
CA GLY A 529 -5.84 13.88 -21.73
C GLY A 529 -5.90 14.30 -20.26
N VAL A 530 -5.50 15.53 -19.92
CA VAL A 530 -5.73 16.14 -18.60
C VAL A 530 -6.89 17.12 -18.71
N PHE A 531 -7.80 17.10 -17.73
CA PHE A 531 -8.98 17.94 -17.73
C PHE A 531 -8.99 18.86 -16.51
N LYS A 532 -9.14 20.16 -16.75
CA LYS A 532 -9.39 21.18 -15.73
C LYS A 532 -10.87 21.21 -15.39
N CYS A 533 -11.19 20.76 -14.20
CA CYS A 533 -12.54 20.66 -13.68
C CYS A 533 -12.80 21.82 -12.72
N TYR A 534 -13.83 22.63 -13.02
CA TYR A 534 -14.18 23.84 -12.29
C TYR A 534 -15.34 23.58 -11.34
N PHE A 535 -15.13 23.92 -10.07
CA PHE A 535 -16.08 23.63 -8.99
C PHE A 535 -16.51 24.90 -8.26
N THR A 536 -17.78 24.95 -7.87
CA THR A 536 -18.29 25.86 -6.84
C THR A 536 -18.50 25.09 -5.53
N TYR A 537 -18.23 25.72 -4.39
CA TYR A 537 -18.47 25.13 -3.08
C TYR A 537 -19.96 25.13 -2.74
N PHE A 538 -20.55 23.96 -2.54
CA PHE A 538 -22.00 23.83 -2.37
C PHE A 538 -22.35 23.94 -0.88
N GLY A 539 -22.97 25.05 -0.47
CA GLY A 539 -23.31 25.33 0.93
C GLY A 539 -22.08 25.46 1.82
N ILE A 540 -21.04 26.18 1.38
CA ILE A 540 -19.89 26.55 2.23
C ILE A 540 -20.36 27.17 3.55
N ASN A 541 -19.76 26.79 4.68
CA ASN A 541 -20.13 27.36 5.97
C ASN A 541 -19.23 28.54 6.38
N GLU A 542 -19.69 29.35 7.33
CA GLU A 542 -18.99 30.55 7.77
C GLU A 542 -17.61 30.21 8.37
N HIS A 543 -17.53 29.13 9.16
CA HIS A 543 -16.27 28.65 9.75
C HIS A 543 -15.20 28.39 8.69
N PHE A 544 -15.52 27.56 7.69
CA PHE A 544 -14.58 27.24 6.61
C PHE A 544 -14.28 28.47 5.76
N LEU A 545 -15.28 29.31 5.45
CA LEU A 545 -15.08 30.53 4.67
C LEU A 545 -14.07 31.49 5.35
N LYS A 546 -14.19 31.69 6.67
CA LYS A 546 -13.23 32.48 7.47
C LYS A 546 -11.82 31.88 7.42
N TYR A 547 -11.73 30.56 7.54
CA TYR A 547 -10.46 29.84 7.44
C TYR A 547 -9.83 30.05 6.06
N THR A 548 -10.56 29.78 4.97
CA THR A 548 -10.09 29.95 3.59
C THR A 548 -9.61 31.37 3.31
N ARG A 549 -10.33 32.39 3.79
CA ARG A 549 -9.93 33.81 3.65
C ARG A 549 -8.60 34.12 4.30
N THR A 550 -8.43 33.66 5.53
CA THR A 550 -7.20 33.85 6.29
C THR A 550 -6.05 33.16 5.59
N TRP A 551 -6.25 31.90 5.18
CA TRP A 551 -5.26 31.11 4.48
C TRP A 551 -4.82 31.73 3.14
N ILE A 552 -5.78 32.19 2.31
CA ILE A 552 -5.46 32.84 1.02
C ILE A 552 -4.64 34.11 1.25
N ARG A 553 -5.01 34.93 2.24
CA ARG A 553 -4.29 36.17 2.56
C ARG A 553 -2.85 35.91 3.02
N GLU A 554 -2.66 34.93 3.90
CA GLU A 554 -1.34 34.55 4.43
C GLU A 554 -0.45 33.98 3.32
N ASN A 555 -0.97 33.06 2.51
CA ASN A 555 -0.22 32.46 1.42
C ASN A 555 0.19 33.52 0.37
N TYR A 556 -0.74 34.42 0.01
CA TYR A 556 -0.43 35.54 -0.89
C TYR A 556 0.67 36.46 -0.34
N ALA A 557 0.63 36.78 0.96
CA ALA A 557 1.67 37.57 1.60
C ALA A 557 3.03 36.85 1.60
N SER A 558 3.06 35.54 1.86
CA SER A 558 4.30 34.76 1.82
C SER A 558 4.94 34.69 0.42
N GLN A 559 4.13 34.57 -0.63
CA GLN A 559 4.63 34.55 -2.01
C GLN A 559 5.26 35.89 -2.40
N LYS A 560 4.63 37.00 -2.04
CA LYS A 560 5.19 38.34 -2.28
C LYS A 560 6.50 38.59 -1.54
N ASN A 561 6.65 38.06 -0.33
CA ASN A 561 7.89 38.21 0.44
C ASN A 561 9.04 37.32 -0.07
N LEU A 562 8.76 36.31 -0.91
CA LEU A 562 9.78 35.48 -1.56
C LEU A 562 10.24 36.07 -2.90
N GLU A 563 9.42 36.93 -3.52
CA GLU A 563 9.71 37.59 -4.81
C GLU A 563 10.37 38.97 -4.66
N GLY A 564 10.35 39.57 -3.47
CA GLY A 564 10.99 40.86 -3.15
C GLY A 564 12.21 40.67 -2.28
#